data_AF-A0A448WY83-F1
#
_entry.id   AF-A0A448WY83-F1
#
_cell.length_a   1.000
_cell.length_b   1.000
_cell.length_c   1.000
_cell.angle_alpha   90.00
_cell.angle_beta   90.00
_cell.angle_gamma   90.00
#
_symmetry.space_group_name_H-M   'P 1'
#
loop_
_entity.id
_entity.type
_entity.pdbx_description
1 polymer ?
#
loop_
_entity_poly.entity_id
_entity_poly.type
_entity_poly.pdbx_seq_one_letter_code
_entity_poly.pdbx_strand_id
1 'polypeptide(L)'
;MNVAHVLFMQENKYKEASGFYEPIVKQHFGNILGVSAIILANLCVTYIMTSQNEDAEELMRKIEKEEEAAAYQETPLIGCGAKTAGGKLFHLCIVNLVIGTLYCAKGNYDFGISRVIKSLEPYQKKLGLDTWYYAKRCFLALIENMAKHLILIRDAVLLECIHFLEHCELYGREVKAFNEQPLEAVKAHPGQNTVTYEARVLKTLLLEIMHS
;
A
#
# COMPACT_ATOMS: atom_id res chain seq x y z
N MET A 1 -0.06 21.91 -7.55
CA MET A 1 -0.41 20.53 -7.13
C MET A 1 -1.08 19.75 -8.27
N ASN A 2 -2.20 20.21 -8.84
CA ASN A 2 -2.92 19.49 -9.91
C ASN A 2 -2.08 19.20 -11.16
N VAL A 3 -1.21 20.14 -11.58
CA VAL A 3 -0.31 19.94 -12.73
C VAL A 3 0.65 18.77 -12.52
N ALA A 4 1.21 18.61 -11.32
CA ALA A 4 2.15 17.53 -11.01
C ALA A 4 1.48 16.15 -11.09
N HIS A 5 0.24 16.02 -10.58
CA HIS A 5 -0.53 14.78 -10.69
C HIS A 5 -0.89 14.46 -12.15
N VAL A 6 -1.28 15.45 -12.95
CA VAL A 6 -1.57 15.25 -14.37
C VAL A 6 -0.32 14.80 -15.13
N LEU A 7 0.83 15.40 -14.85
CA LEU A 7 2.11 14.99 -15.47
C LEU A 7 2.54 13.59 -15.02
N PHE A 8 2.34 13.25 -13.75
CA PHE A 8 2.62 11.91 -13.22
C PHE A 8 1.80 10.82 -13.93
N MET A 9 0.53 11.09 -14.21
CA MET A 9 -0.36 10.17 -14.93
C MET A 9 -0.01 10.00 -16.42
N GLN A 10 0.86 10.85 -16.99
CA GLN A 10 1.26 10.78 -18.40
C GLN A 10 2.40 9.77 -18.67
N GLU A 11 2.85 9.01 -17.66
CA GLU A 11 3.86 7.91 -17.67
C GLU A 11 5.23 8.18 -18.33
N ASN A 12 5.41 9.30 -19.06
CA ASN A 12 6.63 9.66 -19.78
C ASN A 12 7.25 10.96 -19.27
N LYS A 13 6.67 11.58 -18.23
CA LYS A 13 7.04 12.90 -17.71
C LYS A 13 7.44 12.90 -16.23
N TYR A 14 8.00 11.78 -15.74
CA TYR A 14 8.41 11.66 -14.34
C TYR A 14 9.44 12.72 -13.92
N LYS A 15 10.37 13.07 -14.81
CA LYS A 15 11.39 14.12 -14.55
C LYS A 15 10.80 15.52 -14.45
N GLU A 16 9.75 15.81 -15.22
CA GLU A 16 9.03 17.09 -15.08
C GLU A 16 8.20 17.09 -13.80
N ALA A 17 7.53 15.98 -13.50
CA ALA A 17 6.74 15.82 -12.27
C ALA A 17 7.61 15.97 -11.00
N SER A 18 8.83 15.41 -10.97
CA SER A 18 9.73 15.56 -9.82
C SER A 18 10.07 17.02 -9.55
N GLY A 19 10.29 17.83 -10.60
CA GLY A 19 10.54 19.27 -10.48
C GLY A 19 9.41 20.06 -9.81
N PHE A 20 8.17 19.54 -9.80
CA PHE A 20 7.05 20.14 -9.07
C PHE A 20 6.88 19.58 -7.66
N TYR A 21 7.22 18.31 -7.42
CA TYR A 21 7.10 17.68 -6.11
C TYR A 21 8.26 18.04 -5.18
N GLU A 22 9.49 18.10 -5.69
CA GLU A 22 10.69 18.39 -4.89
C GLU A 22 10.62 19.71 -4.11
N PRO A 23 10.22 20.86 -4.71
CA PRO A 23 10.18 22.12 -3.96
C PRO A 23 9.19 22.06 -2.78
N ILE A 24 8.07 21.36 -2.96
CA ILE A 24 7.04 21.19 -1.93
C ILE A 24 7.60 20.38 -0.77
N VAL A 25 8.27 19.27 -1.05
CA VAL A 25 8.85 18.40 -0.02
C VAL A 25 10.04 19.07 0.67
N LYS A 26 10.90 19.76 -0.09
CA LYS A 26 12.06 20.50 0.45
C LYS A 26 11.63 21.65 1.36
N GLN A 27 10.58 22.39 1.02
CA GLN A 27 10.04 23.46 1.87
C GLN A 27 9.55 22.94 3.23
N HIS A 28 9.03 21.71 3.26
CA HIS A 28 8.48 21.07 4.46
C HIS A 28 9.39 19.96 5.00
N PHE A 29 10.69 19.95 4.66
CA PHE A 29 11.57 18.85 5.03
C PHE A 29 11.76 18.69 6.55
N GLY A 30 11.58 19.76 7.32
CA GLY A 30 11.57 19.73 8.79
C GLY A 30 10.28 19.17 9.40
N ASN A 31 9.18 19.10 8.65
CA ASN A 31 7.90 18.51 9.06
C ASN A 31 7.30 17.73 7.88
N ILE A 32 7.96 16.64 7.52
CA ILE A 32 7.63 15.87 6.30
C ILE A 32 6.24 15.25 6.37
N LEU A 33 5.76 14.93 7.57
CA LEU A 33 4.43 14.36 7.82
C LEU A 33 3.32 15.40 7.61
N GLY A 34 3.66 16.69 7.55
CA GLY A 34 2.73 17.75 7.13
C GLY A 34 2.44 17.76 5.62
N VAL A 35 3.23 17.06 4.81
CA VAL A 35 2.98 16.88 3.38
C VAL A 35 2.00 15.73 3.17
N SER A 36 1.13 15.82 2.17
CA SER A 36 0.22 14.72 1.83
C SER A 36 0.99 13.45 1.45
N ALA A 37 0.61 12.30 2.02
CA ALA A 37 1.24 11.01 1.75
C ALA A 37 1.31 10.65 0.27
N ILE A 38 0.30 11.02 -0.53
CA ILE A 38 0.30 10.77 -1.98
C ILE A 38 1.37 11.58 -2.72
N ILE A 39 1.70 12.78 -2.23
CA ILE A 39 2.76 13.60 -2.82
C ILE A 39 4.12 12.95 -2.56
N LEU A 40 4.35 12.47 -1.33
CA LEU A 40 5.57 11.74 -0.98
C LEU A 40 5.69 10.44 -1.79
N ALA A 41 4.59 9.70 -1.92
CA ALA A 41 4.55 8.47 -2.71
C ALA A 41 4.86 8.73 -4.19
N ASN A 42 4.23 9.74 -4.78
CA ASN A 42 4.49 10.11 -6.17
C ASN A 42 5.93 10.59 -6.38
N LEU A 43 6.51 11.33 -5.42
CA LEU A 43 7.92 11.72 -5.48
C LEU A 43 8.84 10.49 -5.44
N CYS A 44 8.61 9.54 -4.52
CA CYS A 44 9.36 8.28 -4.50
C CYS A 44 9.25 7.53 -5.84
N VAL A 45 8.05 7.44 -6.41
CA VAL A 45 7.86 6.82 -7.74
C VAL A 45 8.62 7.59 -8.82
N THR A 46 8.59 8.92 -8.83
CA THR A 46 9.34 9.69 -9.84
C THR A 46 10.85 9.47 -9.73
N TYR A 47 11.39 9.36 -8.52
CA TYR A 47 12.80 9.02 -8.31
C TYR A 47 13.13 7.61 -8.82
N ILE A 48 12.33 6.60 -8.46
CA ILE A 48 12.51 5.22 -8.95
C ILE A 48 12.47 5.17 -10.48
N MET A 49 11.46 5.80 -11.10
CA MET A 49 11.29 5.81 -12.56
C MET A 49 12.36 6.61 -13.30
N THR A 50 13.09 7.49 -12.61
CA THR A 50 14.23 8.24 -13.15
C THR A 50 15.57 7.68 -12.68
N SER A 51 15.59 6.46 -12.12
CA SER A 51 16.78 5.75 -11.65
C SER A 51 17.55 6.45 -10.51
N GLN A 52 16.86 7.29 -9.74
CA GLN A 52 17.35 7.97 -8.53
C GLN A 52 16.95 7.17 -7.27
N ASN A 53 17.34 5.89 -7.22
CA ASN A 53 16.87 4.98 -6.15
C ASN A 53 17.36 5.39 -4.76
N GLU A 54 18.56 5.95 -4.64
CA GLU A 54 19.13 6.44 -3.38
C GLU A 54 18.28 7.58 -2.79
N ASP A 55 17.84 8.53 -3.63
CA ASP A 55 17.00 9.65 -3.19
C ASP A 55 15.60 9.16 -2.74
N ALA A 56 15.04 8.16 -3.43
CA ALA A 56 13.82 7.51 -3.00
C ALA A 56 13.99 6.82 -1.64
N GLU A 57 15.10 6.11 -1.45
CA GLU A 57 15.36 5.39 -0.21
C GLU A 57 15.60 6.35 0.97
N GLU A 58 16.37 7.41 0.78
CA GLU A 58 16.59 8.45 1.79
C GLU A 58 15.25 9.09 2.21
N LEU A 59 14.40 9.43 1.23
CA LEU A 59 13.07 9.97 1.49
C LEU A 59 12.22 9.00 2.32
N MET A 60 12.22 7.72 1.97
CA MET A 60 11.48 6.69 2.71
C MET A 60 12.00 6.49 4.13
N ARG A 61 13.32 6.43 4.33
CA ARG A 61 13.94 6.31 5.67
C ARG A 61 13.59 7.51 6.54
N LYS A 62 13.54 8.71 5.96
CA LYS A 62 13.12 9.91 6.68
C LYS A 62 11.65 9.84 7.11
N ILE A 63 10.75 9.40 6.22
CA ILE A 63 9.33 9.23 6.58
C ILE A 63 9.18 8.23 7.72
N GLU A 64 9.86 7.08 7.64
CA GLU A 64 9.85 6.05 8.70
C GLU A 64 10.29 6.62 10.05
N LYS A 65 11.44 7.31 10.09
CA LYS A 65 11.98 7.92 11.31
C LYS A 65 11.02 8.95 11.94
N GLU A 66 10.41 9.79 11.12
CA GLU A 66 9.50 10.83 11.61
C GLU A 66 8.17 10.22 12.09
N GLU A 67 7.64 9.20 11.39
CA GLU A 67 6.45 8.45 11.84
C GLU A 67 6.69 7.74 13.18
N GLU A 68 7.85 7.09 13.34
CA GLU A 68 8.23 6.47 14.60
C GLU A 68 8.35 7.50 15.72
N ALA A 69 9.03 8.63 15.47
CA ALA A 69 9.17 9.71 16.46
C ALA A 69 7.82 10.28 16.88
N ALA A 70 6.89 10.48 15.95
CA ALA A 70 5.53 10.95 16.24
C ALA A 70 4.75 9.92 17.08
N ALA A 71 4.88 8.63 16.77
CA ALA A 71 4.24 7.55 17.54
C ALA A 71 4.74 7.47 18.99
N TYR A 72 6.03 7.75 19.24
CA TYR A 72 6.57 7.84 20.60
C TYR A 72 6.03 9.06 21.36
N GLN A 73 5.87 10.20 20.69
CA GLN A 73 5.40 11.45 21.31
C GLN A 73 3.90 11.44 21.63
N GLU A 74 3.08 10.70 20.87
CA GLU A 74 1.65 10.50 21.18
C GLU A 74 1.40 9.67 22.45
N THR A 75 2.44 9.13 23.09
CA THR A 75 2.31 8.44 24.38
C THR A 75 2.76 9.32 25.55
N PRO A 76 1.83 10.09 26.16
CA PRO A 76 1.95 10.42 27.58
C PRO A 76 0.66 10.08 28.36
N LEU A 77 0.85 9.42 29.51
CA LEU A 77 0.04 9.49 30.74
C LEU A 77 -1.50 9.56 30.62
N ILE A 78 -2.14 8.51 31.14
CA ILE A 78 -3.41 8.51 31.88
C ILE A 78 -4.38 9.66 31.55
N GLY A 79 -5.44 9.32 30.83
CA GLY A 79 -6.75 9.96 30.98
C GLY A 79 -6.82 11.45 30.63
N CYS A 80 -7.10 11.74 29.36
CA CYS A 80 -8.07 12.78 29.03
C CYS A 80 -8.58 12.53 27.62
N GLY A 81 -9.89 12.32 27.50
CA GLY A 81 -10.59 12.33 26.24
C GLY A 81 -10.51 13.72 25.63
N ALA A 82 -9.54 13.94 24.77
CA ALA A 82 -9.58 14.96 23.74
C ALA A 82 -9.36 14.23 22.42
N LYS A 83 -10.42 14.15 21.61
CA LYS A 83 -10.31 13.87 20.18
C LYS A 83 -9.51 15.03 19.55
N THR A 84 -8.19 15.00 19.67
CA THR A 84 -7.37 15.64 18.66
C THR A 84 -7.52 14.78 17.41
N ALA A 85 -7.83 15.42 16.29
CA ALA A 85 -7.81 14.82 14.96
C ALA A 85 -6.37 14.45 14.52
N GLY A 86 -5.57 13.88 15.43
CA GLY A 86 -4.30 13.23 15.18
C GLY A 86 -4.58 11.85 14.61
N GLY A 87 -4.95 11.83 13.34
CA GLY A 87 -5.09 10.59 12.60
C GLY A 87 -3.74 9.88 12.57
N LYS A 88 -3.72 8.59 12.90
CA LYS A 88 -2.55 7.72 12.73
C LYS A 88 -1.86 8.05 11.40
N LEU A 89 -0.59 8.42 11.47
CA LEU A 89 0.19 8.79 10.30
C LEU A 89 0.52 7.50 9.53
N PHE A 90 0.07 7.45 8.27
CA PHE A 90 0.16 6.28 7.39
C PHE A 90 0.89 6.64 6.08
N HIS A 91 1.77 7.63 6.11
CA HIS A 91 2.55 8.07 4.96
C HIS A 91 3.41 6.93 4.42
N LEU A 92 4.16 6.22 5.27
CA LEU A 92 5.01 5.11 4.81
C LEU A 92 4.18 3.93 4.29
N CYS A 93 3.00 3.69 4.86
CA CYS A 93 2.04 2.70 4.38
C CYS A 93 1.61 3.03 2.94
N ILE A 94 1.13 4.25 2.71
CA ILE A 94 0.68 4.71 1.39
C ILE A 94 1.84 4.69 0.39
N VAL A 95 3.03 5.14 0.78
CA VAL A 95 4.23 5.11 -0.08
C VAL A 95 4.56 3.68 -0.50
N ASN A 96 4.65 2.73 0.44
CA ASN A 96 4.93 1.32 0.10
C ASN A 96 3.84 0.71 -0.77
N LEU A 97 2.57 1.04 -0.53
CA LEU A 97 1.44 0.51 -1.30
C LEU A 97 1.45 1.03 -2.75
N VAL A 98 1.73 2.33 -2.94
CA VAL A 98 1.86 2.95 -4.28
C VAL A 98 3.06 2.37 -5.03
N ILE A 99 4.22 2.25 -4.38
CA ILE A 99 5.41 1.63 -4.98
C ILE A 99 5.12 0.17 -5.33
N GLY A 100 4.54 -0.60 -4.41
CA GLY A 100 4.20 -2.00 -4.65
C GLY A 100 3.27 -2.18 -5.85
N THR A 101 2.24 -1.34 -5.94
CA THR A 101 1.29 -1.33 -7.07
C THR A 101 2.00 -1.01 -8.39
N LEU A 102 2.89 -0.02 -8.41
CA LEU A 102 3.68 0.33 -9.59
C LEU A 102 4.53 -0.84 -10.08
N TYR A 103 5.25 -1.51 -9.18
CA TYR A 103 6.12 -2.63 -9.54
C TYR A 103 5.32 -3.83 -10.06
N CYS A 104 4.16 -4.12 -9.46
CA CYS A 104 3.24 -5.14 -9.98
C CYS A 104 2.75 -4.76 -11.40
N ALA A 105 2.38 -3.49 -11.63
CA ALA A 105 1.94 -3.02 -12.94
C ALA A 105 3.04 -3.07 -14.02
N LYS A 106 4.32 -2.96 -13.63
CA LYS A 106 5.48 -3.14 -14.53
C LYS A 106 5.96 -4.59 -14.61
N GLY A 107 5.24 -5.55 -14.02
CA GLY A 107 5.53 -6.99 -14.09
C GLY A 107 6.60 -7.48 -13.11
N ASN A 108 7.15 -6.61 -12.26
CA ASN A 108 8.11 -6.98 -11.22
C ASN A 108 7.38 -7.33 -9.91
N TYR A 109 6.74 -8.49 -9.92
CA TYR A 109 5.89 -8.95 -8.83
C TYR A 109 6.66 -9.31 -7.57
N ASP A 110 7.87 -9.88 -7.69
CA ASP A 110 8.71 -10.22 -6.54
C ASP A 110 8.91 -9.03 -5.60
N PHE A 111 9.36 -7.90 -6.14
CA PHE A 111 9.55 -6.69 -5.34
C PHE A 111 8.21 -6.03 -5.01
N GLY A 112 7.30 -5.96 -5.99
CA GLY A 112 6.02 -5.29 -5.83
C GLY A 112 5.18 -5.86 -4.70
N ILE A 113 5.07 -7.19 -4.64
CA ILE A 113 4.27 -7.90 -3.63
C ILE A 113 4.90 -7.80 -2.24
N SER A 114 6.21 -7.97 -2.10
CA SER A 114 6.88 -7.78 -0.80
C SER A 114 6.68 -6.35 -0.26
N ARG A 115 6.61 -5.32 -1.14
CA ARG A 115 6.25 -3.94 -0.74
C ARG A 115 4.80 -3.79 -0.32
N VAL A 116 3.87 -4.43 -1.03
CA VAL A 116 2.45 -4.47 -0.64
C VAL A 116 2.33 -5.11 0.74
N ILE A 117 2.93 -6.28 0.98
CA ILE A 117 2.90 -6.99 2.27
C ILE A 117 3.41 -6.06 3.39
N LYS A 118 4.61 -5.49 3.23
CA LYS A 118 5.22 -4.58 4.21
C LYS A 118 4.35 -3.35 4.51
N SER A 119 3.59 -2.86 3.55
CA SER A 119 2.74 -1.68 3.75
C SER A 119 1.63 -1.89 4.78
N LEU A 120 1.15 -3.13 4.97
CA LEU A 120 0.05 -3.45 5.90
C LEU A 120 0.52 -3.82 7.31
N GLU A 121 1.82 -3.80 7.60
CA GLU A 121 2.34 -4.13 8.94
C GLU A 121 2.41 -2.89 9.85
N PRO A 122 1.84 -2.93 11.08
CA PRO A 122 1.12 -4.05 11.70
C PRO A 122 -0.34 -4.15 11.26
N TYR A 123 -0.79 -5.37 10.95
CA TYR A 123 -2.10 -5.66 10.35
C TYR A 123 -3.28 -5.11 11.17
N GLN A 124 -3.21 -5.14 12.49
CA GLN A 124 -4.30 -4.67 13.37
C GLN A 124 -4.54 -3.16 13.27
N LYS A 125 -3.56 -2.41 12.74
CA LYS A 125 -3.64 -0.96 12.61
C LYS A 125 -3.82 -0.51 11.17
N LYS A 126 -3.19 -1.19 10.20
CA LYS A 126 -3.09 -0.75 8.80
C LYS A 126 -4.00 -1.51 7.83
N LEU A 127 -4.52 -2.69 8.22
CA LEU A 127 -5.50 -3.40 7.41
C LEU A 127 -6.84 -2.68 7.49
N GLY A 128 -7.30 -2.16 6.34
CA GLY A 128 -8.54 -1.42 6.20
C GLY A 128 -9.11 -1.57 4.80
N LEU A 129 -10.30 -1.02 4.56
CA LEU A 129 -11.00 -1.12 3.28
C LEU A 129 -10.12 -0.67 2.10
N ASP A 130 -9.52 0.53 2.21
CA ASP A 130 -8.74 1.12 1.12
C ASP A 130 -7.40 0.40 0.92
N THR A 131 -6.67 0.08 2.00
CA THR A 131 -5.39 -0.63 1.89
C THR A 131 -5.58 -2.04 1.33
N TRP A 132 -6.64 -2.72 1.76
CA TRP A 132 -7.02 -4.02 1.21
C TRP A 132 -7.43 -3.95 -0.26
N TYR A 133 -8.17 -2.91 -0.66
CA TYR A 133 -8.58 -2.72 -2.06
C TYR A 133 -7.38 -2.70 -3.02
N TYR A 134 -6.30 -2.00 -2.67
CA TYR A 134 -5.09 -1.99 -3.49
C TYR A 134 -4.28 -3.29 -3.36
N ALA A 135 -4.18 -3.85 -2.15
CA ALA A 135 -3.46 -5.10 -1.92
C ALA A 135 -4.09 -6.25 -2.73
N LYS A 136 -5.41 -6.47 -2.62
CA LYS A 136 -6.10 -7.57 -3.31
C LYS A 136 -5.95 -7.50 -4.83
N ARG A 137 -5.89 -6.30 -5.40
CA ARG A 137 -5.67 -6.10 -6.84
C ARG A 137 -4.27 -6.52 -7.29
N CYS A 138 -3.25 -6.24 -6.49
CA CYS A 138 -1.89 -6.70 -6.78
C CYS A 138 -1.80 -8.23 -6.74
N PHE A 139 -2.44 -8.86 -5.75
CA PHE A 139 -2.51 -10.33 -5.64
C PHE A 139 -3.32 -10.97 -6.76
N LEU A 140 -4.46 -10.38 -7.16
CA LEU A 140 -5.23 -10.86 -8.31
C LEU A 140 -4.41 -10.78 -9.60
N ALA A 141 -3.71 -9.67 -9.83
CA ALA A 141 -2.84 -9.52 -11.00
C ALA A 141 -1.68 -10.54 -11.00
N LEU A 142 -1.08 -10.80 -9.83
CA LEU A 142 -0.07 -11.84 -9.66
C LEU A 142 -0.62 -13.22 -10.05
N ILE A 143 -1.72 -13.63 -9.42
CA ILE A 143 -2.39 -14.92 -9.63
C ILE A 143 -2.77 -15.09 -11.10
N GLU A 144 -3.37 -14.05 -11.72
CA GLU A 144 -3.74 -14.07 -13.13
C GLU A 144 -2.54 -14.32 -14.05
N ASN A 145 -1.42 -13.63 -13.81
CA ASN A 145 -0.22 -13.78 -14.65
C ASN A 145 0.50 -15.11 -14.40
N MET A 146 0.47 -15.64 -13.18
CA MET A 146 0.95 -16.99 -12.89
C MET A 146 0.09 -18.05 -13.58
N ALA A 147 -1.24 -17.94 -13.50
CA ALA A 147 -2.18 -18.86 -14.15
C ALA A 147 -2.03 -18.88 -15.68
N LYS A 148 -1.64 -17.75 -16.28
CA LYS A 148 -1.33 -17.65 -17.71
C LYS A 148 0.09 -18.12 -18.07
N HIS A 149 0.89 -18.55 -17.09
CA HIS A 149 2.31 -18.88 -17.24
C HIS A 149 3.15 -17.73 -17.84
N LEU A 150 2.74 -16.47 -17.61
CA LEU A 150 3.48 -15.29 -18.10
C LEU A 150 4.63 -14.88 -17.18
N ILE A 151 4.57 -15.31 -15.91
CA ILE A 151 5.57 -15.01 -14.90
C ILE A 151 5.88 -16.26 -14.07
N LEU A 152 7.09 -16.30 -13.51
CA LEU A 152 7.52 -17.27 -12.50
C LEU A 152 7.96 -16.50 -11.27
N ILE A 153 7.49 -16.92 -10.10
CA ILE A 153 7.77 -16.27 -8.81
C ILE A 153 8.60 -17.22 -7.96
N ARG A 154 9.52 -16.69 -7.17
CA ARG A 154 10.31 -17.48 -6.23
C ARG A 154 9.41 -18.05 -5.12
N ASP A 155 9.63 -19.30 -4.76
CA ASP A 155 8.88 -19.98 -3.68
C ASP A 155 8.85 -19.20 -2.37
N ALA A 156 9.96 -18.54 -2.01
CA ALA A 156 10.03 -17.70 -0.82
C ALA A 156 8.97 -16.57 -0.83
N VAL A 157 8.75 -15.93 -1.99
CA VAL A 157 7.76 -14.87 -2.15
C VAL A 157 6.34 -15.45 -2.09
N LEU A 158 6.12 -16.65 -2.65
CA LEU A 158 4.83 -17.33 -2.57
C LEU A 158 4.48 -17.72 -1.13
N LEU A 159 5.45 -18.18 -0.35
CA LEU A 159 5.25 -18.47 1.07
C LEU A 159 4.95 -17.19 1.87
N GLU A 160 5.65 -16.08 1.59
CA GLU A 160 5.32 -14.77 2.17
C GLU A 160 3.89 -14.34 1.82
N CYS A 161 3.45 -14.58 0.58
CA CYS A 161 2.08 -14.30 0.14
C CYS A 161 1.04 -15.10 0.94
N ILE A 162 1.27 -16.40 1.13
CA ILE A 162 0.39 -17.26 1.93
C ILE A 162 0.31 -16.74 3.36
N HIS A 163 1.46 -16.45 3.98
CA HIS A 163 1.51 -15.95 5.35
C HIS A 163 0.81 -14.59 5.51
N PHE A 164 1.00 -13.69 4.55
CA PHE A 164 0.27 -12.42 4.50
C PHE A 164 -1.24 -12.63 4.44
N LEU A 165 -1.73 -13.55 3.59
CA LEU A 165 -3.16 -13.83 3.45
C LEU A 165 -3.73 -14.48 4.72
N GLU A 166 -2.96 -15.31 5.43
CA GLU A 166 -3.34 -15.85 6.74
C GLU A 166 -3.46 -14.76 7.81
N HIS A 167 -2.56 -13.78 7.81
CA HIS A 167 -2.68 -12.62 8.69
C HIS A 167 -3.89 -11.74 8.34
N CYS A 168 -4.15 -11.52 7.05
CA CYS A 168 -5.35 -10.81 6.61
C CYS A 168 -6.62 -11.58 6.99
N GLU A 169 -6.60 -12.92 6.92
CA GLU A 169 -7.68 -13.78 7.40
C GLU A 169 -7.94 -13.58 8.90
N LEU A 170 -6.87 -13.59 9.71
CA LEU A 170 -6.93 -13.47 11.16
C LEU A 170 -7.43 -12.09 11.63
N TYR A 171 -6.93 -11.01 11.03
CA TYR A 171 -7.21 -9.64 11.46
C TYR A 171 -8.34 -8.96 10.66
N GLY A 172 -8.79 -9.56 9.57
CA GLY A 172 -9.76 -8.98 8.63
C GLY A 172 -11.24 -9.25 8.93
N ARG A 173 -11.57 -9.85 10.08
CA ARG A 173 -12.95 -10.30 10.36
C ARG A 173 -13.95 -9.15 10.37
N GLU A 174 -13.57 -8.04 11.01
CA GLU A 174 -14.40 -6.85 11.16
C GLU A 174 -14.07 -5.77 10.09
N VAL A 175 -13.21 -6.10 9.11
CA VAL A 175 -12.81 -5.18 8.05
C VAL A 175 -13.63 -5.48 6.80
N LYS A 176 -14.38 -4.50 6.31
CA LYS A 176 -15.12 -4.63 5.05
C LYS A 176 -14.17 -4.79 3.87
N ALA A 177 -14.55 -5.63 2.91
CA ALA A 177 -13.78 -5.87 1.70
C ALA A 177 -14.12 -4.90 0.56
N PHE A 178 -15.35 -4.38 0.54
CA PHE A 178 -15.83 -3.39 -0.43
C PHE A 178 -17.03 -2.60 0.14
N ASN A 179 -17.28 -1.42 -0.46
CA ASN A 179 -18.50 -0.66 -0.19
C ASN A 179 -19.65 -1.21 -1.04
N GLU A 180 -20.70 -1.71 -0.40
CA GLU A 180 -21.94 -2.07 -1.09
C GLU A 180 -22.58 -0.83 -1.71
N GLN A 181 -22.97 -0.92 -2.97
CA GLN A 181 -23.63 0.20 -3.61
C GLN A 181 -25.09 0.25 -3.16
N PRO A 182 -25.64 1.42 -2.79
CA PRO A 182 -27.02 1.53 -2.33
C PRO A 182 -28.08 1.01 -3.32
N LEU A 183 -27.72 0.93 -4.61
CA LEU A 183 -28.60 0.56 -5.72
C LEU A 183 -28.41 -0.91 -6.17
N GLU A 184 -27.52 -1.68 -5.54
CA GLU A 184 -27.33 -3.09 -5.89
C GLU A 184 -28.55 -3.92 -5.47
N ALA A 185 -29.17 -4.58 -6.45
CA ALA A 185 -30.37 -5.40 -6.26
C ALA A 185 -30.13 -6.63 -5.37
N VAL A 186 -28.89 -7.10 -5.29
CA VAL A 186 -28.47 -8.24 -4.47
C VAL A 186 -27.45 -7.73 -3.46
N LYS A 187 -27.86 -7.69 -2.19
CA LYS A 187 -26.91 -7.42 -1.10
C LYS A 187 -26.00 -8.62 -0.94
N ALA A 188 -24.70 -8.38 -0.88
CA ALA A 188 -23.74 -9.42 -0.55
C ALA A 188 -24.07 -10.01 0.83
N HIS A 189 -23.86 -11.32 0.99
CA HIS A 189 -24.00 -11.92 2.31
C HIS A 189 -22.97 -11.26 3.25
N PRO A 190 -23.32 -10.87 4.49
CA PRO A 190 -22.39 -10.15 5.38
C PRO A 190 -21.05 -10.89 5.58
N GLY A 191 -21.08 -12.21 5.64
CA GLY A 191 -19.87 -13.05 5.73
C GLY A 191 -18.97 -13.03 4.50
N GLN A 192 -19.44 -12.54 3.35
CA GLN A 192 -18.67 -12.39 2.10
C GLN A 192 -18.08 -10.98 1.94
N ASN A 193 -18.65 -9.96 2.59
CA ASN A 193 -18.08 -8.61 2.61
C ASN A 193 -17.10 -8.42 3.77
N THR A 194 -16.11 -9.31 3.85
CA THR A 194 -15.03 -9.22 4.84
C THR A 194 -13.68 -9.49 4.19
N VAL A 195 -12.64 -8.82 4.67
CA VAL A 195 -11.27 -9.11 4.26
C VAL A 195 -10.92 -10.58 4.55
N THR A 196 -11.41 -11.13 5.66
CA THR A 196 -11.26 -12.55 5.97
C THR A 196 -11.78 -13.47 4.86
N TYR A 197 -12.93 -13.15 4.28
CA TYR A 197 -13.48 -13.94 3.19
C TYR A 197 -12.62 -13.84 1.93
N GLU A 198 -12.32 -12.63 1.47
CA GLU A 198 -11.51 -12.45 0.24
C GLU A 198 -10.08 -12.99 0.41
N ALA A 199 -9.46 -12.86 1.59
CA ALA A 199 -8.14 -13.41 1.86
C ALA A 199 -8.11 -14.94 1.73
N ARG A 200 -9.15 -15.64 2.21
CA ARG A 200 -9.28 -17.09 2.00
C ARG A 200 -9.41 -17.45 0.53
N VAL A 201 -10.23 -16.72 -0.21
CA VAL A 201 -10.41 -16.94 -1.66
C VAL A 201 -9.07 -16.78 -2.39
N LEU A 202 -8.35 -15.68 -2.15
CA LEU A 202 -7.04 -15.45 -2.76
C LEU A 202 -6.02 -16.53 -2.38
N LYS A 203 -6.04 -16.98 -1.11
CA LYS A 203 -5.15 -18.04 -0.62
C LYS A 203 -5.41 -19.37 -1.33
N THR A 204 -6.68 -19.74 -1.49
CA THR A 204 -7.09 -20.94 -2.24
C THR A 204 -6.61 -20.87 -3.69
N LEU A 205 -6.87 -19.75 -4.38
CA LEU A 205 -6.43 -19.57 -5.77
C LEU A 205 -4.91 -19.68 -5.92
N LEU A 206 -4.16 -19.08 -4.99
CA LEU A 206 -2.70 -19.15 -5.01
C LEU A 206 -2.19 -20.59 -4.80
N LEU A 207 -2.76 -21.32 -3.83
CA LEU A 207 -2.41 -22.73 -3.57
C LEU A 207 -2.75 -23.65 -4.74
N GLU A 208 -3.86 -23.42 -5.43
CA GLU A 208 -4.23 -24.18 -6.64
C GLU A 208 -3.19 -24.02 -7.74
N ILE A 209 -2.72 -22.79 -7.99
CA ILE A 209 -1.68 -22.52 -9.00
C ILE A 209 -0.31 -23.07 -8.59
N MET A 210 0.01 -23.06 -7.29
CA MET A 210 1.28 -23.63 -6.80
C MET A 210 1.36 -25.15 -6.98
N HIS A 211 0.20 -25.82 -7.07
CA HIS A 211 0.12 -27.28 -7.21
C HIS A 211 -0.29 -27.74 -8.61
N SER A 212 -0.57 -26.81 -9.54
CA SER A 212 -0.92 -27.10 -10.94
C SER A 212 0.31 -27.23 -11.82
#